data_AF-A0A8J3MFQ4-F1
#
_entry.id   AF-A0A8J3MFQ4-F1
#
_cell.length_a   1.000
_cell.length_b   1.000
_cell.length_c   1.000
_cell.angle_alpha   90.00
_cell.angle_beta   90.00
_cell.angle_gamma   90.00
#
_symmetry.space_group_name_H-M   'P 1'
#
loop_
_entity.id
_entity.type
_entity.pdbx_description
1 polymer ?
#
loop_
_entity_poly.entity_id
_entity_poly.type
_entity_poly.pdbx_seq_one_letter_code
_entity_poly.pdbx_strand_id
1 'polypeptide(L)' 'MRRSRTVSRIAAVAAAACLALVGTAVPAHANGTITFVAYFSDAAHSNLVGGSTFSECPGDPSYHWGAYTSYYTIESEPCP' A
#
# COMPACT_ATOMS: atom_id res chain seq x y z
N MET A 1 -37.33 40.52 27.11
CA MET A 1 -35.98 39.96 26.85
C MET A 1 -36.08 38.79 25.87
N ARG A 2 -35.75 38.99 24.58
CA ARG A 2 -35.76 37.94 23.53
C ARG A 2 -34.31 37.63 23.13
N ARG A 3 -33.65 36.72 23.84
CA ARG A 3 -32.29 36.23 23.49
C ARG A 3 -32.20 34.75 23.83
N SER A 4 -32.76 33.86 23.01
CA SER A 4 -32.51 32.40 23.19
C SER A 4 -32.96 31.53 22.02
N ARG A 5 -32.70 31.93 20.76
CA ARG A 5 -32.93 31.04 19.60
C ARG A 5 -31.74 30.94 18.66
N THR A 6 -30.83 31.92 18.71
CA THR A 6 -29.67 32.00 17.82
C THR A 6 -28.51 31.10 18.25
N VAL A 7 -28.36 30.86 19.56
CA VAL A 7 -27.23 30.09 20.12
C VAL A 7 -27.30 28.60 19.75
N SER A 8 -28.50 28.01 19.71
CA SER A 8 -28.67 26.60 19.35
C SER A 8 -28.34 26.28 17.90
N ARG A 9 -28.43 27.25 16.98
CA ARG A 9 -28.13 27.02 15.56
C ARG A 9 -26.63 26.98 15.28
N ILE A 10 -25.83 27.71 16.05
CA ILE A 10 -24.37 27.77 15.88
C ILE A 10 -23.72 26.46 16.38
N ALA A 11 -24.22 25.90 17.49
CA ALA A 11 -23.73 24.64 18.03
C ALA A 11 -23.96 23.44 17.07
N ALA A 12 -25.07 23.44 16.34
CA ALA A 12 -25.39 22.38 15.39
C ALA A 12 -24.47 22.38 14.14
N VAL A 13 -24.05 23.57 13.68
CA VAL A 13 -23.13 23.69 12.53
C VAL A 13 -21.70 23.27 12.91
N ALA A 14 -21.27 23.55 14.14
CA ALA A 14 -19.95 23.15 14.63
C ALA A 14 -19.79 21.61 14.75
N ALA A 15 -20.84 20.91 15.19
CA ALA A 15 -20.82 19.45 15.32
C ALA A 15 -20.75 18.73 13.95
N ALA A 16 -21.41 19.27 12.92
CA ALA A 16 -21.35 18.72 11.56
C ALA A 16 -19.97 18.89 10.92
N ALA A 17 -19.24 19.97 11.24
CA ALA A 17 -17.89 20.19 10.73
C ALA A 17 -16.85 19.21 11.30
N CYS A 18 -17.00 18.79 12.56
CA CYS A 18 -16.08 17.84 13.19
C CYS A 18 -16.22 16.41 12.64
N LEU A 19 -17.42 15.98 12.26
CA LEU A 19 -17.65 14.65 11.68
C LEU A 19 -17.13 14.52 10.24
N ALA A 20 -16.99 15.63 9.51
CA ALA A 20 -16.41 15.65 8.17
C ALA A 20 -14.88 15.50 8.16
N LEU A 21 -14.20 15.82 9.27
CA LEU A 21 -12.73 15.80 9.37
C LEU A 21 -12.14 14.42 9.73
N VAL A 22 -12.97 13.47 10.18
CA VAL A 22 -12.50 12.11 10.56
C VAL A 22 -12.44 11.18 9.33
N GLY A 23 -12.94 11.61 8.17
CA GLY A 23 -13.26 10.73 7.04
C GLY A 23 -12.17 10.40 6.02
N THR A 24 -10.96 10.98 6.07
CA THR A 24 -10.01 10.81 4.93
C THR A 24 -8.56 10.54 5.35
N ALA A 25 -8.36 9.71 6.37
CA ALA A 25 -7.05 9.13 6.66
C ALA A 25 -7.10 7.59 6.60
N VAL A 26 -7.90 7.03 5.69
CA VAL A 26 -7.64 5.65 5.25
C VAL A 26 -6.46 5.76 4.30
N PRO A 27 -5.26 5.23 4.63
CA PRO A 27 -4.21 5.15 3.63
C PRO A 27 -4.81 4.38 2.47
N ALA A 28 -4.81 4.99 1.29
CA ALA A 28 -5.18 4.30 0.08
C ALA A 28 -4.15 3.17 -0.06
N HIS A 29 -4.49 1.96 0.41
CA HIS A 29 -3.76 0.78 -0.01
C HIS A 29 -3.81 0.80 -1.52
N ALA A 30 -2.65 1.03 -2.15
CA ALA A 30 -2.56 0.89 -3.58
C ALA A 30 -2.99 -0.55 -3.89
N ASN A 31 -4.07 -0.72 -4.64
CA ASN A 31 -4.52 -2.05 -5.03
C ASN A 31 -3.43 -2.65 -5.93
N GLY A 32 -2.76 -3.71 -5.46
CA GLY A 32 -1.78 -4.45 -6.23
C GLY A 32 -0.84 -5.27 -5.34
N THR A 33 0.09 -5.95 -6.00
CA THR A 33 1.05 -6.86 -5.39
C THR A 33 2.42 -6.67 -6.02
N ILE A 34 3.47 -6.75 -5.20
CA ILE A 34 4.85 -6.85 -5.66
C ILE A 34 5.27 -8.30 -5.46
N THR A 35 5.76 -8.94 -6.52
CA THR A 35 6.26 -10.32 -6.49
C THR A 35 7.75 -10.32 -6.74
N PHE A 36 8.50 -10.88 -5.79
CA PHE A 36 9.94 -11.09 -5.88
C PHE A 36 10.23 -12.54 -6.21
N VAL A 37 11.09 -12.76 -7.20
CA VAL A 37 11.64 -14.08 -7.53
C VAL A 37 13.16 -14.00 -7.37
N ALA A 38 13.72 -14.86 -6.53
CA ALA A 38 15.17 -14.99 -6.36
C ALA A 38 15.62 -16.33 -6.97
N TYR A 39 16.63 -16.29 -7.85
CA TYR A 39 17.18 -17.48 -8.52
C TYR A 39 18.53 -17.87 -7.91
N PHE A 40 18.71 -19.16 -7.68
CA PHE A 40 19.88 -19.73 -7.01
C PHE A 40 20.60 -20.74 -7.92
N SER A 41 21.91 -20.90 -7.74
CA SER A 41 22.69 -21.88 -8.51
C SER A 41 22.50 -23.33 -8.04
N ASP A 42 21.90 -23.52 -6.86
CA ASP A 42 21.80 -24.80 -6.18
C ASP A 42 20.42 -25.03 -5.55
N ALA A 43 20.03 -26.30 -5.41
CA ALA A 43 18.74 -26.71 -4.86
C ALA A 43 18.58 -26.40 -3.35
N ALA A 44 19.68 -26.11 -2.64
CA ALA A 44 19.63 -25.71 -1.24
C ALA A 44 19.33 -24.19 -1.08
N HIS A 45 19.18 -23.46 -2.20
CA HIS A 45 18.93 -22.03 -2.24
C HIS A 45 19.98 -21.23 -1.46
N SER A 46 21.25 -21.63 -1.56
CA SER A 46 22.34 -21.03 -0.78
C SER A 46 23.13 -19.96 -1.52
N ASN A 47 23.16 -20.00 -2.86
CA ASN A 47 23.94 -19.07 -3.66
C ASN A 47 23.09 -18.36 -4.74
N LEU A 48 22.78 -17.08 -4.49
CA LEU A 48 21.97 -16.19 -5.34
C LEU A 48 22.71 -15.82 -6.63
N VAL A 49 22.05 -15.99 -7.78
CA VAL A 49 22.62 -15.73 -9.12
C VAL A 49 21.78 -14.79 -9.99
N GLY A 50 20.56 -14.47 -9.56
CA GLY A 50 19.69 -13.58 -10.30
C GLY A 50 18.40 -13.30 -9.56
N GLY A 51 17.59 -12.41 -10.13
CA GLY A 51 16.30 -12.08 -9.55
C GLY A 51 15.37 -11.39 -10.53
N SER A 52 14.11 -11.31 -10.13
CA SER A 52 13.05 -10.63 -10.86
C SER A 52 12.07 -10.02 -9.86
N THR A 53 11.66 -8.80 -10.13
CA THR A 53 10.58 -8.11 -9.41
C THR A 53 9.49 -7.80 -10.43
N PHE A 54 8.28 -8.29 -10.18
CA PHE A 54 7.09 -7.97 -10.94
C PHE A 54 6.18 -7.15 -10.04
N SER A 55 5.85 -5.94 -10.48
CA SER A 55 4.99 -5.04 -9.70
C SER A 55 3.72 -4.72 -10.45
N GLU A 56 2.59 -4.96 -9.79
CA GLU A 56 1.27 -4.51 -10.24
C GLU A 56 0.89 -3.17 -9.60
N CYS A 57 1.80 -2.57 -8.81
CA CYS A 57 1.57 -1.33 -8.11
C CYS A 57 1.68 -0.12 -9.06
N PRO A 58 0.78 0.87 -8.97
CA PRO A 58 0.85 2.06 -9.80
C PRO A 58 2.18 2.80 -9.64
N GLY A 59 2.92 2.93 -10.74
CA GLY A 59 4.18 3.69 -10.80
C GLY A 59 5.43 2.92 -10.37
N ASP A 60 5.31 1.65 -9.98
CA ASP A 60 6.44 0.82 -9.59
C ASP A 60 6.90 -0.05 -10.78
N PRO A 61 8.15 0.10 -11.25
CA PRO A 61 8.64 -0.65 -12.41
C PRO A 61 8.97 -2.11 -12.06
N SER A 62 8.74 -3.01 -13.01
CA SER A 62 9.31 -4.36 -12.94
C SER A 62 10.79 -4.35 -13.31
N TYR A 63 11.59 -5.19 -12.66
CA TYR A 63 13.04 -5.25 -12.86
C TYR A 63 13.55 -6.69 -12.88
N HIS A 64 14.58 -6.96 -13.68
CA HIS A 64 15.20 -8.27 -13.81
C HIS A 64 16.72 -8.13 -13.88
N TRP A 65 17.44 -9.08 -13.30
CA TRP A 65 18.89 -9.12 -13.35
C TRP A 65 19.44 -10.54 -13.18
N GLY A 66 20.68 -10.75 -13.61
CA GLY A 66 21.39 -12.02 -13.40
C GLY A 66 20.90 -13.17 -14.28
N ALA A 67 21.12 -14.40 -13.80
CA ALA A 67 20.80 -15.64 -14.51
C ALA A 67 19.54 -16.32 -13.96
N TYR A 68 18.80 -16.98 -14.85
CA TYR A 68 17.63 -17.80 -14.52
C TYR A 68 18.04 -19.25 -14.27
N THR A 69 17.44 -19.87 -13.25
CA THR A 69 17.65 -21.28 -12.90
C THR A 69 16.34 -21.92 -12.46
N SER A 70 16.33 -23.25 -12.31
CA SER A 70 15.19 -23.99 -11.76
C SER A 70 15.10 -23.95 -10.23
N TYR A 71 16.08 -23.35 -9.53
CA TYR A 71 16.11 -23.26 -8.08
C TYR A 71 15.75 -21.83 -7.71
N TYR A 72 14.51 -21.59 -7.31
CA TYR A 72 14.02 -20.25 -7.05
C TYR A 72 13.03 -20.19 -5.89
N THR A 73 12.97 -19.03 -5.25
CA THR A 73 11.95 -18.71 -4.25
C THR A 73 11.07 -17.58 -4.77
N ILE A 74 9.80 -17.58 -4.37
CA ILE A 74 8.83 -16.53 -4.70
C ILE A 74 8.27 -15.97 -3.40
N GLU A 75 8.27 -14.65 -3.28
CA GLU A 75 7.61 -13.91 -2.20
C GLU A 75 6.74 -12.82 -2.80
N SER A 76 5.60 -12.55 -2.17
CA SER A 76 4.70 -11.48 -2.60
C SER A 76 4.29 -10.62 -1.41
N GLU A 77 4.31 -9.31 -1.60
CA GLU A 77 3.86 -8.33 -0.62
C GLU A 77 2.80 -7.39 -1.23
N PRO A 78 1.86 -6.89 -0.42
CA PRO A 78 0.92 -5.88 -0.89
C PRO A 78 1.67 -4.59 -1.24
N CYS A 79 1.13 -3.79 -2.16
CA CYS A 79 1.70 -2.47 -2.44
C CYS A 79 1.80 -1.62 -1.17
N PRO A 80 2.89 -0.83 -1.02
CA PRO A 80 3.04 0.12 0.08
C PRO A 80 2.03 1.28 0.03
#